data_AF-A0A954QSV5-F1
#
_entry.id   AF-A0A954QSV5-F1
#
_cell.length_a   1.000
_cell.length_b   1.000
_cell.length_c   1.000
_cell.angle_alpha   90.00
_cell.angle_beta   90.00
_cell.angle_gamma   90.00
#
_symmetry.space_group_name_H-M   'P 1'
#
loop_
_entity.id
_entity.type
_entity.pdbx_description
1 polymer ?
#
loop_
_entity_poly.entity_id
_entity_poly.type
_entity_poly.pdbx_seq_one_letter_code
_entity_poly.pdbx_strand_id
1 'polypeptide(L)'
;MSWSIATVGGHPCDLFVPQQRHPAGFVAIYLHGVHEGRLADHPRFTELFELHGLVVVGPRTKRSWWTNRICPEFDATLTAERHVLDNVLPYIKS
;
A
#
# COMPACT_ATOMS: atom_id res chain seq x y z
N MET A 1 -12.76 10.29 8.80
CA MET A 1 -11.31 9.98 8.72
C MET A 1 -11.13 9.09 7.50
N SER A 2 -10.25 9.44 6.57
CA SER A 2 -10.35 8.90 5.22
C SER A 2 -9.04 8.27 4.80
N TRP A 3 -9.15 6.99 4.45
CA TRP A 3 -8.34 6.41 3.39
C TRP A 3 -8.33 7.35 2.19
N SER A 4 -7.15 7.53 1.60
CA SER A 4 -6.97 8.22 0.34
C SER A 4 -6.29 7.28 -0.67
N ILE A 5 -6.27 7.69 -1.93
CA ILE A 5 -5.50 7.02 -2.97
C ILE A 5 -4.37 7.97 -3.36
N ALA A 6 -3.14 7.58 -3.09
CA ALA A 6 -1.95 8.26 -3.57
C ALA A 6 -1.52 7.67 -4.93
N THR A 7 -0.84 8.47 -5.74
CA THR A 7 -0.13 7.98 -6.92
C THR A 7 1.35 7.83 -6.57
N VAL A 8 1.85 6.60 -6.58
CA VAL A 8 3.24 6.27 -6.26
C VAL A 8 3.83 5.57 -7.47
N GLY A 9 4.97 6.04 -8.00
CA GLY A 9 5.58 5.46 -9.19
C GLY A 9 4.65 5.33 -10.41
N GLY A 10 3.66 6.22 -10.53
CA GLY A 10 2.63 6.16 -11.59
C GLY A 10 1.44 5.23 -11.32
N HIS A 11 1.42 4.51 -10.20
CA HIS A 11 0.38 3.54 -9.85
C HIS A 11 -0.43 3.95 -8.61
N PRO A 12 -1.71 3.56 -8.51
CA PRO A 12 -2.52 3.86 -7.35
C PRO A 12 -2.05 3.08 -6.11
N CYS A 13 -2.12 3.73 -4.96
CA CYS A 13 -1.76 3.16 -3.67
C CYS A 13 -2.77 3.63 -2.62
N ASP A 14 -3.42 2.68 -1.95
CA ASP A 14 -4.27 3.01 -0.81
C ASP A 14 -3.38 3.54 0.33
N LEU A 15 -3.78 4.66 0.94
CA LEU A 15 -3.05 5.28 2.03
C LEU A 15 -4.00 5.54 3.20
N PHE A 16 -3.60 5.08 4.37
CA PHE A 16 -4.21 5.46 5.64
C PHE A 16 -3.18 6.19 6.50
N VAL A 17 -3.57 7.38 6.98
CA VAL A 17 -2.80 8.15 7.94
C VAL A 17 -3.68 8.38 9.18
N PRO A 18 -3.29 7.85 10.35
CA PRO A 18 -4.03 8.08 11.59
C PRO A 18 -3.87 9.53 12.05
N GLN A 19 -4.78 10.02 12.89
CA GLN A 19 -4.69 11.38 13.44
C GLN A 19 -3.44 11.56 14.29
N GLN A 20 -3.11 10.55 15.10
CA GLN A 20 -1.90 10.51 15.89
C GLN A 20 -1.04 9.33 15.46
N ARG A 21 0.16 9.61 14.94
CA ARG A 21 1.12 8.58 14.54
C ARG A 21 1.80 7.98 15.76
N HIS A 22 2.10 6.69 15.69
CA HIS A 22 2.91 6.00 16.68
C HIS A 22 4.31 6.64 16.74
N PRO A 23 4.89 6.91 17.94
CA PRO A 23 6.18 7.60 18.07
C PRO A 23 7.36 6.90 17.38
N ALA A 24 7.31 5.57 17.26
CA ALA A 24 8.35 4.80 16.56
C ALA A 24 8.30 4.93 15.03
N GLY A 25 7.25 5.56 14.46
CA GLY A 25 7.15 5.81 13.02
C GLY A 25 6.96 4.57 12.15
N PHE A 26 6.38 3.48 12.69
CA PHE A 26 6.13 2.26 11.92
C PHE A 26 5.10 2.49 10.81
N VAL A 27 5.29 1.78 9.70
CA VAL A 27 4.41 1.79 8.53
C VAL A 27 4.16 0.35 8.12
N ALA A 28 2.90 -0.02 7.92
CA ALA A 28 2.54 -1.33 7.37
C ALA A 28 2.39 -1.22 5.85
N ILE A 29 3.06 -2.12 5.13
CA ILE A 29 2.84 -2.31 3.69
C ILE A 29 1.89 -3.50 3.54
N TYR A 30 0.69 -3.23 3.04
CA TYR A 30 -0.30 -4.26 2.79
C TYR A 30 -0.26 -4.71 1.33
N LEU A 31 0.17 -5.95 1.12
CA LEU A 31 0.18 -6.61 -0.18
C LEU A 31 -1.11 -7.41 -0.35
N HIS A 32 -2.01 -6.91 -1.20
CA HIS A 32 -3.29 -7.56 -1.43
C HIS A 32 -3.16 -8.97 -2.04
N GLY A 33 -4.14 -9.83 -1.77
CA GLY A 33 -4.27 -11.15 -2.40
C GLY A 33 -4.84 -11.09 -3.82
N VAL A 34 -5.14 -12.27 -4.39
CA VAL A 34 -5.65 -12.44 -5.77
C VAL A 34 -6.95 -11.68 -6.07
N HIS A 35 -7.79 -11.46 -5.05
CA HIS A 35 -9.05 -10.72 -5.17
C HIS A 35 -8.89 -9.20 -5.02
N GLU A 36 -7.64 -8.72 -4.90
CA GLU A 36 -7.30 -7.32 -4.71
C GLU A 36 -8.07 -6.61 -3.58
N GLY A 37 -8.39 -7.33 -2.50
CA GLY A 37 -9.16 -6.79 -1.37
C GLY A 37 -8.46 -5.60 -0.70
N ARG A 38 -9.23 -4.58 -0.31
CA ARG A 38 -8.72 -3.35 0.32
C ARG A 38 -8.97 -3.38 1.81
N LEU A 39 -7.99 -2.96 2.60
CA LEU A 39 -8.19 -2.79 4.05
C LEU A 39 -9.19 -1.67 4.37
N ALA A 40 -9.36 -0.71 3.46
CA ALA A 40 -10.35 0.36 3.55
C ALA A 40 -11.79 -0.15 3.62
N ASP A 41 -12.09 -1.32 3.04
CA ASP A 41 -13.43 -1.91 3.00
C ASP A 41 -13.78 -2.66 4.31
N HIS A 42 -12.86 -2.66 5.28
CA HIS A 42 -12.97 -3.39 6.54
C HIS A 42 -12.80 -2.43 7.74
N PRO A 43 -13.91 -1.91 8.29
CA PRO A 43 -13.88 -0.88 9.34
C PRO A 43 -13.00 -1.23 10.54
N ARG A 44 -13.01 -2.50 10.97
CA ARG A 44 -12.23 -2.97 12.12
C ARG A 44 -10.72 -2.81 11.93
N PHE A 45 -10.20 -2.95 10.71
CA PHE A 45 -8.79 -2.67 10.45
C PHE A 45 -8.49 -1.17 10.60
N THR A 46 -9.35 -0.32 10.05
CA THR A 46 -9.21 1.13 10.15
C THR A 46 -9.21 1.61 11.61
N GLU A 47 -10.12 1.07 12.43
CA GLU A 47 -10.19 1.36 13.87
C GLU A 47 -8.89 0.96 14.60
N LEU A 48 -8.34 -0.21 14.30
CA LEU A 48 -7.09 -0.68 14.91
C LEU A 48 -5.88 0.16 14.46
N PHE A 49 -5.81 0.55 13.18
CA PHE A 49 -4.74 1.41 12.68
C PHE A 49 -4.77 2.78 13.33
N GLU A 50 -5.96 3.36 13.52
CA GLU A 50 -6.14 4.61 14.27
C GLU A 50 -5.69 4.45 15.73
N LEU A 51 -6.22 3.44 16.42
CA LEU A 51 -5.92 3.17 17.84
C LEU A 51 -4.41 3.02 18.10
N HIS A 52 -3.69 2.35 17.19
CA HIS A 52 -2.27 2.09 17.33
C HIS A 52 -1.38 3.15 16.65
N GLY A 53 -1.97 4.15 15.99
CA GLY A 53 -1.22 5.17 15.25
C GLY A 53 -0.38 4.59 14.10
N LEU A 54 -0.85 3.52 13.46
CA LEU A 54 -0.15 2.83 12.39
C LEU A 54 -0.54 3.39 11.01
N VAL A 55 0.43 3.95 10.29
CA VAL A 55 0.27 4.34 8.89
C VAL A 55 0.24 3.09 8.02
N VAL A 56 -0.64 3.05 7.02
CA VAL A 56 -0.78 1.89 6.11
C VAL A 56 -0.68 2.34 4.66
N VAL A 57 0.11 1.60 3.89
CA VAL A 57 0.33 1.81 2.46
C VAL A 57 0.01 0.51 1.72
N GLY A 58 -0.94 0.55 0.79
CA GLY A 58 -1.43 -0.60 0.02
C GLY A 58 -1.28 -0.38 -1.48
N PRO A 59 -0.13 -0.73 -2.09
CA PRO A 59 0.07 -0.62 -3.53
C PRO A 59 -0.96 -1.46 -4.30
N ARG A 60 -1.44 -0.97 -5.45
CA ARG A 60 -2.41 -1.68 -6.28
C ARG A 60 -1.71 -2.23 -7.52
N THR A 61 -1.40 -3.53 -7.50
CA THR A 61 -0.55 -4.16 -8.53
C THR A 61 -1.24 -5.30 -9.27
N LYS A 62 -2.57 -5.37 -9.24
CA LYS A 62 -3.36 -6.43 -9.92
C LYS A 62 -2.88 -7.84 -9.54
N ARG A 63 -3.19 -8.87 -10.32
CA ARG A 63 -2.77 -10.25 -10.04
C ARG A 63 -1.34 -10.52 -10.50
N SER A 64 -0.41 -9.65 -10.09
CA SER A 64 1.02 -9.71 -10.42
C SER A 64 1.83 -10.64 -9.51
N TRP A 65 1.21 -11.13 -8.43
CA TRP A 65 1.82 -12.03 -7.44
C TRP A 65 3.04 -11.46 -6.70
N TRP A 66 3.25 -10.15 -6.74
CA TRP A 66 4.37 -9.49 -6.05
C TRP A 66 5.75 -10.01 -6.45
N THR A 67 5.89 -10.51 -7.68
CA THR A 67 7.12 -11.15 -8.18
C THR A 67 7.97 -10.20 -9.01
N ASN A 68 9.22 -10.60 -9.28
CA ASN A 68 10.11 -9.94 -10.24
C ASN A 68 9.82 -10.23 -11.72
N ARG A 69 8.64 -10.75 -12.07
CA ARG A 69 8.25 -11.00 -13.46
C ARG A 69 7.30 -9.92 -13.95
N ILE A 70 7.49 -9.49 -15.20
CA ILE A 70 6.59 -8.55 -15.86
C ILE A 70 5.20 -9.19 -15.94
N CYS A 71 4.20 -8.44 -15.47
CA CYS A 71 2.81 -8.82 -15.51
C CYS A 71 2.06 -7.71 -16.26
N PRO A 72 1.74 -7.88 -17.55
CA PRO A 72 1.09 -6.83 -18.34
C PRO A 72 -0.26 -6.37 -17.80
N GLU A 73 -0.93 -7.17 -16.95
CA GLU A 73 -2.14 -6.76 -16.24
C GLU A 73 -1.85 -5.61 -15.25
N PHE A 74 -0.65 -5.59 -14.66
CA PHE A 74 -0.16 -4.54 -13.80
C PHE A 74 0.55 -3.43 -14.59
N ASP A 75 1.66 -3.78 -15.23
CA ASP A 75 2.52 -2.87 -15.98
C ASP A 75 3.33 -3.67 -17.02
N ALA A 76 3.52 -3.10 -18.20
CA ALA A 76 4.21 -3.76 -19.32
C ALA A 76 5.75 -3.77 -19.17
N THR A 77 6.30 -2.97 -18.25
CA THR A 77 7.74 -2.69 -18.13
C THR A 77 8.25 -2.73 -16.69
N LEU A 78 7.37 -2.58 -15.70
CA LEU A 78 7.70 -2.61 -14.28
C LEU A 78 7.15 -3.89 -13.62
N THR A 79 7.98 -4.52 -12.79
CA THR A 79 7.55 -5.68 -11.99
C THR A 79 6.94 -5.20 -10.68
N ALA A 80 5.98 -5.94 -10.12
CA ALA A 80 5.36 -5.56 -8.85
C ALA A 80 6.37 -5.55 -7.69
N GLU A 81 7.35 -6.46 -7.69
CA GLU A 81 8.46 -6.44 -6.71
C GLU A 81 9.27 -5.14 -6.81
N ARG A 82 9.68 -4.74 -8.02
CA ARG A 82 10.43 -3.49 -8.24
C ARG A 82 9.59 -2.26 -7.94
N HIS A 83 8.30 -2.30 -8.24
CA HIS A 83 7.40 -1.23 -7.84
C HIS A 83 7.42 -1.01 -6.32
N VAL A 84 7.32 -2.08 -5.53
CA VAL A 84 7.39 -2.00 -4.07
C VAL A 84 8.77 -1.50 -3.59
N LEU A 85 9.85 -2.11 -4.08
CA LEU A 85 11.20 -1.81 -3.60
C LEU A 85 11.70 -0.42 -4.01
N ASP A 86 11.44 -0.02 -5.25
CA ASP A 86 12.08 1.15 -5.86
C ASP A 86 11.17 2.39 -5.87
N ASN A 87 9.84 2.22 -5.67
CA ASN A 87 8.90 3.35 -5.63
C ASN A 87 8.19 3.47 -4.28
N VAL A 88 7.62 2.37 -3.78
CA VAL A 88 6.81 2.41 -2.53
C VAL A 88 7.70 2.62 -1.30
N LEU A 89 8.82 1.90 -1.18
CA LEU A 89 9.72 2.07 -0.04
C LEU A 89 10.32 3.48 0.05
N PRO A 90 10.80 4.11 -1.05
CA PRO A 90 11.23 5.50 -1.01
C PRO A 90 10.10 6.47 -0.64
N TYR A 91 8.90 6.28 -1.19
CA TYR A 91 7.72 7.10 -0.85
C TYR A 91 7.38 7.06 0.64
N ILE A 92 7.57 5.93 1.32
CA ILE A 92 7.31 5.80 2.76
C ILE A 92 8.35 6.56 3.60
N LYS A 93 9.57 6.75 3.09
CA LYS A 93 10.68 7.38 3.82
C LYS A 93 10.73 8.91 3.70
N SER A 94 9.98 9.49 2.76
CA SER A 94 9.92 10.95 2.51
C SER A 94 8.98 11.66 3.48
#